data_AF-A0A077KK93-F1
#
_entry.id   AF-A0A077KK93-F1
#
_cell.length_a   1.000
_cell.length_b   1.000
_cell.length_c   1.000
_cell.angle_alpha   90.00
_cell.angle_beta   90.00
_cell.angle_gamma   90.00
#
_symmetry.space_group_name_H-M   'P 1'
#
loop_
_entity.id
_entity.type
_entity.pdbx_description
1 polymer ?
#
loop_
_entity_poly.entity_id
_entity_poly.type
_entity_poly.pdbx_seq_one_letter_code
_entity_poly.pdbx_strand_id
1 'polypeptide(L)'
;MNKYITLILIIIGNFVSSQVGIGTPTPHPSSDLDLGAVNKVLYLNRVSNTTVINDPQPGMLVFDTSEHCVKAYQDDPPKWSGCLDSVSGTVSGFTCSSASFSPATASQGASYTGTLTIPYTGGNGGTYTAQSFTQNGLTFTLTAGNFSIGTGNLVYNINGIPTASGTTSVNIMTGGQSCNGLTLTVNP
;
A
#
# COMPACT_ATOMS: atom_id res chain seq x y z
N MET A 1 62.20 -30.45 -12.07
CA MET A 1 61.57 -29.88 -10.86
C MET A 1 60.81 -28.58 -11.14
N ASN A 2 61.38 -27.64 -11.89
CA ASN A 2 60.73 -26.34 -12.15
C ASN A 2 59.40 -26.39 -12.94
N LYS A 3 59.19 -27.33 -13.87
CA LYS A 3 57.94 -27.45 -14.65
C LYS A 3 56.72 -27.92 -13.82
N TYR A 4 56.93 -28.75 -12.80
CA TYR A 4 55.84 -29.21 -11.92
C TYR A 4 55.46 -28.17 -10.87
N ILE A 5 56.42 -27.33 -10.45
CA ILE A 5 56.17 -26.19 -9.54
C ILE A 5 55.29 -25.14 -10.22
N THR A 6 55.52 -24.84 -11.51
CA THR A 6 54.65 -23.90 -12.26
C THR A 6 53.23 -24.42 -12.45
N LEU A 7 53.05 -25.73 -12.62
CA LEU A 7 51.74 -26.37 -12.76
C LEU A 7 50.96 -26.41 -11.43
N ILE A 8 51.64 -26.62 -10.31
CA ILE A 8 51.04 -26.60 -8.97
C ILE A 8 50.59 -25.19 -8.57
N LEU A 9 51.32 -24.13 -8.97
CA LEU A 9 50.89 -22.74 -8.74
C LEU A 9 49.62 -22.33 -9.49
N ILE A 10 49.29 -22.99 -10.61
CA ILE A 10 48.08 -22.70 -11.41
C ILE A 10 46.85 -23.45 -10.87
N ILE A 11 47.05 -24.54 -10.10
CA ILE A 11 45.98 -25.38 -9.54
C ILE A 11 45.51 -24.92 -8.15
N ILE A 12 46.24 -24.02 -7.47
CA ILE A 12 45.71 -23.19 -6.36
C ILE A 12 44.83 -22.07 -6.95
N GLY A 13 43.97 -22.45 -7.90
CA GLY A 13 43.07 -21.58 -8.62
C GLY A 13 42.22 -20.84 -7.61
N ASN A 14 42.47 -19.54 -7.54
CA ASN A 14 41.74 -18.58 -6.73
C ASN A 14 40.23 -18.89 -6.79
N PHE A 15 39.60 -19.09 -5.63
CA PHE A 15 38.16 -18.95 -5.50
C PHE A 15 37.83 -17.47 -5.70
N VAL A 16 37.76 -17.02 -6.95
CA VAL A 16 37.34 -15.65 -7.26
C VAL A 16 35.82 -15.64 -7.21
N SER A 17 35.26 -15.05 -6.17
CA SER A 17 33.83 -14.72 -6.13
C SER A 17 33.56 -13.73 -7.26
N SER A 18 32.70 -14.08 -8.22
CA SER A 18 32.30 -13.19 -9.32
C SER A 18 31.23 -12.20 -8.85
N GLN A 19 31.56 -11.37 -7.88
CA GLN A 19 30.69 -10.29 -7.41
C GLN A 19 30.87 -9.09 -8.33
N VAL A 20 29.78 -8.50 -8.81
CA VAL A 20 29.82 -7.31 -9.65
C VAL A 20 29.71 -6.07 -8.76
N GLY A 21 30.82 -5.38 -8.54
CA GLY A 21 30.84 -4.04 -7.94
C GLY A 21 30.71 -2.96 -9.01
N ILE A 22 29.69 -2.11 -8.90
CA ILE A 22 29.58 -0.89 -9.71
C ILE A 22 29.82 0.31 -8.81
N GLY A 23 30.96 0.98 -9.00
CA GLY A 23 31.34 2.14 -8.20
C GLY A 23 31.94 1.80 -6.83
N THR A 24 32.25 0.52 -6.55
CA THR A 24 33.02 0.08 -5.37
C THR A 24 34.08 -0.95 -5.78
N PRO A 25 35.33 -0.83 -5.28
CA PRO A 25 36.37 -1.85 -5.47
C PRO A 25 36.26 -3.01 -4.47
N THR A 26 35.39 -2.89 -3.46
CA THR A 26 35.19 -3.90 -2.41
C THR A 26 33.69 -4.18 -2.27
N PRO A 27 33.09 -4.96 -3.20
CA PRO A 27 31.70 -5.38 -3.07
C PRO A 27 31.48 -6.14 -1.76
N HIS A 28 30.29 -6.02 -1.20
CA HIS A 28 29.94 -6.76 0.00
C HIS A 28 30.01 -8.29 -0.25
N PRO A 29 30.58 -9.10 0.65
CA PRO A 29 30.76 -10.54 0.41
C PRO A 29 29.45 -11.33 0.18
N SER A 30 28.32 -10.79 0.63
CA SER A 30 26.98 -11.36 0.46
C SER A 30 26.21 -10.83 -0.74
N SER A 31 26.83 -10.05 -1.63
CA SER A 31 26.16 -9.49 -2.82
C SER A 31 26.70 -10.07 -4.12
N ASP A 32 25.80 -10.47 -5.01
CA ASP A 32 26.15 -10.76 -6.41
C ASP A 32 26.29 -9.46 -7.23
N LEU A 33 25.56 -8.41 -6.85
CA LEU A 33 25.64 -7.05 -7.39
C LEU A 33 25.68 -6.03 -6.25
N ASP A 34 26.72 -5.19 -6.20
CA ASP A 34 26.88 -4.10 -5.24
C ASP A 34 27.00 -2.74 -5.94
N LEU A 35 26.21 -1.75 -5.49
CA LEU A 35 26.18 -0.38 -6.03
C LEU A 35 26.75 0.58 -4.97
N GLY A 36 28.05 0.88 -5.05
CA GLY A 36 28.77 1.58 -3.98
C GLY A 36 28.92 3.10 -4.15
N ALA A 37 28.33 3.70 -5.18
CA ALA A 37 28.42 5.14 -5.39
C ALA A 37 27.58 5.92 -4.35
N VAL A 38 28.18 6.92 -3.69
CA VAL A 38 27.53 7.70 -2.61
C VAL A 38 26.38 8.60 -3.05
N ASN A 39 26.22 8.83 -4.36
CA ASN A 39 25.25 9.76 -4.93
C ASN A 39 24.59 9.23 -6.22
N LYS A 40 24.63 7.92 -6.45
CA LYS A 40 23.93 7.26 -7.55
C LYS A 40 23.11 6.10 -7.01
N VAL A 41 22.15 5.64 -7.80
CA VAL A 41 21.23 4.57 -7.41
C VAL A 41 20.94 3.66 -8.61
N LEU A 42 20.31 2.53 -8.36
CA LEU A 42 19.73 1.69 -9.41
C LEU A 42 18.62 2.47 -10.13
N TYR A 43 18.77 2.69 -11.42
CA TYR A 43 17.72 3.23 -12.28
C TYR A 43 16.92 2.09 -12.89
N LEU A 44 15.77 1.78 -12.28
CA LEU A 44 14.91 0.68 -12.72
C LEU A 44 14.27 0.94 -14.07
N ASN A 45 13.93 -0.15 -14.78
CA ASN A 45 13.11 -0.06 -15.98
C ASN A 45 11.74 0.56 -15.62
N ARG A 46 11.29 1.49 -16.47
CA ARG A 46 10.06 2.26 -16.25
C ARG A 46 8.97 1.77 -17.21
N VAL A 47 7.84 1.36 -16.67
CA VAL A 47 6.69 0.86 -17.45
C VAL A 47 5.43 1.68 -17.15
N SER A 48 4.49 1.77 -18.08
CA SER A 48 3.21 2.47 -17.88
C SER A 48 2.21 1.68 -17.04
N ASN A 49 2.33 0.36 -17.03
CA ASN A 49 1.59 -0.60 -16.22
C ASN A 49 2.39 -1.91 -16.25
N THR A 50 2.29 -2.74 -15.22
CA THR A 50 2.96 -4.03 -15.14
C THR A 50 2.47 -5.07 -16.15
N THR A 51 1.29 -4.86 -16.77
CA THR A 51 0.75 -5.74 -17.83
C THR A 51 1.57 -5.77 -19.12
N VAL A 52 2.49 -4.81 -19.33
CA VAL A 52 3.38 -4.81 -20.50
C VAL A 52 4.50 -5.85 -20.41
N ILE A 53 4.66 -6.48 -19.25
CA ILE A 53 5.65 -7.54 -19.00
C ILE A 53 4.95 -8.88 -19.25
N ASN A 54 5.23 -9.50 -20.40
CA ASN A 54 4.50 -10.69 -20.87
C ASN A 54 4.86 -12.00 -20.15
N ASP A 55 6.03 -12.06 -19.50
CA ASP A 55 6.52 -13.23 -18.76
C ASP A 55 7.21 -12.79 -17.45
N PRO A 56 6.44 -12.29 -16.47
CA PRO A 56 7.01 -11.83 -15.22
C PRO A 56 7.49 -13.02 -14.37
N GLN A 57 8.73 -12.94 -13.88
CA GLN A 57 9.33 -13.95 -13.00
C GLN A 57 9.39 -13.45 -11.55
N PRO A 58 9.21 -14.33 -10.54
CA PRO A 58 9.36 -13.94 -9.13
C PRO A 58 10.71 -13.27 -8.87
N GLY A 59 10.69 -12.16 -8.13
CA GLY A 59 11.87 -11.35 -7.80
C GLY A 59 12.16 -10.18 -8.74
N MET A 60 11.34 -9.97 -9.79
CA MET A 60 11.46 -8.79 -10.65
C MET A 60 11.04 -7.51 -9.92
N LEU A 61 11.77 -6.39 -10.18
CA LEU A 61 11.44 -5.04 -9.73
C LEU A 61 11.23 -4.11 -10.94
N VAL A 62 10.22 -3.25 -10.88
CA VAL A 62 9.93 -2.26 -11.92
C VAL A 62 9.46 -0.95 -11.31
N PHE A 63 9.73 0.17 -12.00
CA PHE A 63 9.12 1.45 -11.65
C PHE A 63 7.86 1.67 -12.51
N ASP A 64 6.68 1.68 -11.88
CA ASP A 64 5.42 2.01 -12.53
C ASP A 64 5.30 3.53 -12.67
N THR A 65 5.21 4.01 -13.90
CA THR A 65 5.13 5.44 -14.20
C THR A 65 3.74 6.04 -14.06
N SER A 66 2.71 5.20 -14.02
CA SER A 66 1.33 5.64 -13.77
C SER A 66 1.08 5.87 -12.28
N GLU A 67 1.60 4.97 -11.43
CA GLU A 67 1.49 5.06 -9.97
C GLU A 67 2.71 5.74 -9.31
N HIS A 68 3.74 6.07 -10.10
CA HIS A 68 4.97 6.73 -9.66
C HIS A 68 5.73 6.00 -8.54
N CYS A 69 5.73 4.66 -8.56
CA CYS A 69 6.29 3.85 -7.47
C CYS A 69 7.01 2.59 -7.97
N VAL A 70 7.77 1.93 -7.08
CA VAL A 70 8.39 0.62 -7.37
C VAL A 70 7.40 -0.49 -7.04
N LYS A 71 7.29 -1.50 -7.92
CA LYS A 71 6.53 -2.73 -7.71
C LYS A 71 7.43 -3.95 -7.83
N ALA A 72 7.14 -5.00 -7.07
CA ALA A 72 7.82 -6.30 -7.15
C ALA A 72 6.87 -7.37 -7.70
N TYR A 73 7.37 -8.32 -8.49
CA TYR A 73 6.63 -9.52 -8.82
C TYR A 73 6.96 -10.61 -7.78
N GLN A 74 6.00 -10.93 -6.92
CA GLN A 74 6.18 -11.72 -5.70
C GLN A 74 4.90 -12.50 -5.34
N ASP A 75 4.88 -13.17 -4.18
CA ASP A 75 3.79 -14.03 -3.64
C ASP A 75 3.69 -15.45 -4.24
N ASP A 76 2.79 -16.26 -3.67
CA ASP A 76 2.44 -17.62 -4.08
C ASP A 76 0.91 -17.79 -4.13
N PRO A 77 0.27 -17.83 -5.32
CA PRO A 77 0.89 -17.78 -6.64
C PRO A 77 1.47 -16.38 -6.98
N PRO A 78 2.52 -16.30 -7.82
CA PRO A 78 3.18 -15.04 -8.16
C PRO A 78 2.26 -13.99 -8.80
N LYS A 79 2.37 -12.75 -8.36
CA LYS A 79 1.66 -11.57 -8.86
C LYS A 79 2.45 -10.28 -8.59
N TRP A 80 2.09 -9.20 -9.27
CA TRP A 80 2.64 -7.88 -8.95
C TRP A 80 2.13 -7.39 -7.60
N SER A 81 3.03 -6.89 -6.76
CA SER A 81 2.71 -6.17 -5.53
C SER A 81 2.07 -4.82 -5.86
N GLY A 82 1.49 -4.19 -4.84
CA GLY A 82 1.30 -2.73 -4.85
C GLY A 82 2.66 -2.00 -4.80
N CYS A 83 2.61 -0.68 -4.62
CA CYS A 83 3.81 0.12 -4.41
C CYS A 83 4.60 -0.36 -3.17
N LEU A 84 5.91 -0.59 -3.31
CA LEU A 84 6.78 -1.05 -2.23
C LEU A 84 6.97 -0.01 -1.11
N ASP A 85 6.51 1.22 -1.30
CA ASP A 85 6.51 2.29 -0.30
C ASP A 85 5.20 2.35 0.50
N SER A 86 4.25 1.44 0.29
CA SER A 86 2.99 1.45 1.02
C SER A 86 3.24 1.08 2.48
N VAL A 87 3.69 2.05 3.26
CA VAL A 87 3.63 2.00 4.72
C VAL A 87 2.16 1.85 5.05
N SER A 88 1.81 0.76 5.74
CA SER A 88 0.44 0.61 6.24
C SER A 88 0.06 1.86 7.01
N GLY A 89 -1.03 2.50 6.56
CA GLY A 89 -1.58 3.66 7.19
C GLY A 89 -1.98 3.33 8.61
N THR A 90 -1.53 4.13 9.57
CA THR A 90 -1.98 4.09 10.95
C THR A 90 -2.41 5.47 11.39
N VAL A 91 -3.35 5.52 12.32
CA VAL A 91 -3.76 6.75 13.01
C VAL A 91 -3.65 6.52 14.51
N SER A 92 -3.36 7.57 15.26
CA SER A 92 -3.37 7.48 16.74
C SER A 92 -4.78 7.33 17.28
N GLY A 93 -5.79 7.89 16.60
CA GLY A 93 -7.18 7.70 16.99
C GLY A 93 -8.17 8.44 16.11
N PHE A 94 -9.40 7.95 16.10
CA PHE A 94 -10.56 8.60 15.51
C PHE A 94 -11.28 9.48 16.53
N THR A 95 -11.78 10.64 16.10
CA THR A 95 -12.67 11.49 16.90
C THR A 95 -14.12 11.23 16.50
N CYS A 96 -14.61 10.02 16.80
CA CYS A 96 -15.92 9.52 16.34
C CYS A 96 -17.11 10.38 16.76
N SER A 97 -17.03 11.02 17.93
CA SER A 97 -18.05 11.96 18.40
C SER A 97 -18.18 13.22 17.53
N SER A 98 -17.15 13.55 16.75
CA SER A 98 -17.14 14.66 15.79
C SER A 98 -17.37 14.18 14.35
N ALA A 99 -17.65 12.90 14.15
CA ALA A 99 -18.03 12.40 12.83
C ALA A 99 -19.40 12.97 12.41
N SER A 100 -19.57 13.20 11.12
CA SER A 100 -20.78 13.82 10.59
C SER A 100 -21.26 13.12 9.33
N PHE A 101 -22.59 13.00 9.24
CA PHE A 101 -23.29 12.59 8.03
C PHE A 101 -23.76 13.84 7.28
N SER A 102 -23.67 13.82 5.95
CA SER A 102 -24.21 14.87 5.11
C SER A 102 -24.88 14.26 3.87
N PRO A 103 -26.22 14.34 3.72
CA PRO A 103 -27.19 14.94 4.66
C PRO A 103 -27.23 14.29 6.06
N ALA A 104 -27.63 15.03 7.09
CA ALA A 104 -27.60 14.54 8.47
C ALA A 104 -28.68 13.47 8.78
N THR A 105 -29.69 13.33 7.93
CA THR A 105 -30.80 12.39 8.09
C THR A 105 -31.17 11.77 6.74
N ALA A 106 -31.68 10.53 6.77
CA ALA A 106 -32.31 9.87 5.64
C ALA A 106 -33.81 9.67 5.87
N SER A 107 -34.54 9.21 4.85
CA SER A 107 -35.97 8.84 4.96
C SER A 107 -36.17 7.41 4.47
N GLN A 108 -36.98 6.63 5.16
CA GLN A 108 -37.29 5.25 4.80
C GLN A 108 -37.91 5.20 3.40
N GLY A 109 -37.46 4.25 2.58
CA GLY A 109 -37.97 4.06 1.21
C GLY A 109 -37.56 5.16 0.21
N ALA A 110 -36.86 6.22 0.62
CA ALA A 110 -36.35 7.26 -0.26
C ALA A 110 -34.88 7.02 -0.62
N SER A 111 -34.47 7.42 -1.83
CA SER A 111 -33.06 7.39 -2.21
C SER A 111 -32.24 8.35 -1.35
N TYR A 112 -31.14 7.86 -0.79
CA TYR A 112 -30.17 8.64 -0.06
C TYR A 112 -28.85 8.68 -0.84
N THR A 113 -28.23 9.85 -0.92
CA THR A 113 -26.88 10.03 -1.45
C THR A 113 -26.19 11.07 -0.58
N GLY A 114 -25.07 10.71 0.02
CA GLY A 114 -24.39 11.56 0.98
C GLY A 114 -23.02 11.03 1.36
N THR A 115 -22.47 11.57 2.43
CA THR A 115 -21.16 11.19 2.95
C THR A 115 -21.19 10.99 4.46
N LEU A 116 -20.27 10.16 4.96
CA LEU A 116 -19.88 10.07 6.36
C LEU A 116 -18.42 10.51 6.46
N THR A 117 -18.18 11.61 7.18
CA THR A 117 -16.85 12.16 7.43
C THR A 117 -16.44 11.85 8.87
N ILE A 118 -15.31 11.15 9.04
CA ILE A 118 -14.78 10.74 10.34
C ILE A 118 -13.40 11.39 10.52
N PRO A 119 -13.26 12.38 11.42
CA PRO A 119 -11.96 12.98 11.66
C PRO A 119 -11.05 12.04 12.47
N TYR A 120 -9.75 12.16 12.23
CA TYR A 120 -8.70 11.40 12.93
C TYR A 120 -7.49 12.28 13.28
N THR A 121 -6.65 11.74 14.16
CA THR A 121 -5.40 12.35 14.62
C THR A 121 -4.24 11.38 14.48
N GLY A 122 -3.02 11.93 14.39
CA GLY A 122 -1.77 11.16 14.35
C GLY A 122 -1.64 10.21 13.17
N GLY A 123 -2.14 10.58 11.99
CA GLY A 123 -1.91 9.86 10.74
C GLY A 123 -0.42 9.86 10.37
N ASN A 124 0.07 8.74 9.86
CA ASN A 124 1.48 8.52 9.54
C ASN A 124 1.83 8.72 8.05
N GLY A 125 0.90 9.18 7.21
CA GLY A 125 1.12 9.29 5.75
C GLY A 125 0.86 7.99 4.98
N GLY A 126 0.69 6.86 5.68
CA GLY A 126 0.58 5.55 5.09
C GLY A 126 -0.79 5.28 4.43
N THR A 127 -0.84 4.21 3.63
CA THR A 127 -2.00 3.85 2.81
C THR A 127 -3.07 3.10 3.61
N TYR A 128 -4.34 3.39 3.34
CA TYR A 128 -5.49 2.55 3.73
C TYR A 128 -6.17 1.98 2.48
N THR A 129 -6.65 0.75 2.59
CA THR A 129 -7.32 0.04 1.49
C THR A 129 -8.76 0.51 1.30
N ALA A 130 -9.31 0.27 0.10
CA ALA A 130 -10.72 0.51 -0.16
C ALA A 130 -11.59 -0.38 0.73
N GLN A 131 -12.75 0.14 1.15
CA GLN A 131 -13.75 -0.60 1.92
C GLN A 131 -15.14 -0.39 1.33
N SER A 132 -15.97 -1.44 1.37
CA SER A 132 -17.37 -1.34 0.98
C SER A 132 -18.22 -2.28 1.85
N PHE A 133 -19.31 -1.76 2.39
CA PHE A 133 -20.28 -2.54 3.18
C PHE A 133 -21.66 -1.91 3.12
N THR A 134 -22.69 -2.67 3.46
CA THR A 134 -24.09 -2.21 3.44
C THR A 134 -24.71 -2.34 4.83
N GLN A 135 -25.44 -1.31 5.26
CA GLN A 135 -26.20 -1.29 6.51
C GLN A 135 -27.55 -0.61 6.27
N ASN A 136 -28.65 -1.24 6.68
CA ASN A 136 -30.03 -0.74 6.48
C ASN A 136 -30.31 -0.30 5.03
N GLY A 137 -29.84 -1.04 4.02
CA GLY A 137 -30.04 -0.68 2.61
C GLY A 137 -29.19 0.51 2.09
N LEU A 138 -28.30 1.05 2.92
CA LEU A 138 -27.31 2.06 2.55
C LEU A 138 -25.94 1.41 2.37
N THR A 139 -25.32 1.62 1.23
CA THR A 139 -23.96 1.18 0.92
C THR A 139 -22.97 2.29 1.22
N PHE A 140 -21.99 1.98 2.06
CA PHE A 140 -20.89 2.84 2.46
C PHE A 140 -19.64 2.42 1.68
N THR A 141 -18.99 3.37 1.01
CA THR A 141 -17.80 3.11 0.20
C THR A 141 -16.68 4.09 0.55
N LEU A 142 -15.55 3.56 0.98
CA LEU A 142 -14.28 4.27 1.12
C LEU A 142 -13.39 3.86 -0.04
N THR A 143 -12.97 4.82 -0.86
CA THR A 143 -11.94 4.59 -1.87
C THR A 143 -10.57 4.44 -1.21
N ALA A 144 -9.69 3.61 -1.76
CA ALA A 144 -8.32 3.49 -1.27
C ALA A 144 -7.61 4.86 -1.32
N GLY A 145 -6.71 5.11 -0.38
CA GLY A 145 -5.99 6.37 -0.28
C GLY A 145 -4.94 6.35 0.82
N ASN A 146 -4.49 7.54 1.23
CA ASN A 146 -3.48 7.72 2.27
C ASN A 146 -4.05 8.54 3.42
N PHE A 147 -3.63 8.24 4.65
CA PHE A 147 -3.83 9.17 5.76
C PHE A 147 -2.96 10.41 5.55
N SER A 148 -3.47 11.58 5.89
CA SER A 148 -2.65 12.78 6.05
C SER A 148 -1.68 12.59 7.21
N ILE A 149 -0.50 13.21 7.12
CA ILE A 149 0.41 13.29 8.27
C ILE A 149 -0.20 14.22 9.32
N GLY A 150 -0.39 13.73 10.54
CA GLY A 150 -1.05 14.49 11.62
C GLY A 150 -2.56 14.31 11.61
N THR A 151 -3.34 15.38 11.43
CA THR A 151 -4.81 15.32 11.46
C THR A 151 -5.40 15.24 10.06
N GLY A 152 -6.57 14.61 9.94
CA GLY A 152 -7.27 14.52 8.67
C GLY A 152 -8.65 13.90 8.81
N ASN A 153 -9.27 13.59 7.68
CA ASN A 153 -10.61 13.02 7.61
C ASN A 153 -10.63 11.76 6.76
N LEU A 154 -11.41 10.78 7.21
CA LEU A 154 -11.82 9.63 6.40
C LEU A 154 -13.23 9.90 5.88
N VAL A 155 -13.43 9.76 4.57
CA VAL A 155 -14.72 10.10 3.93
C VAL A 155 -15.28 8.87 3.22
N TYR A 156 -16.41 8.39 3.70
CA TYR A 156 -17.20 7.36 3.02
C TYR A 156 -18.27 8.03 2.17
N ASN A 157 -18.37 7.61 0.92
CA ASN A 157 -19.53 7.88 0.08
C ASN A 157 -20.65 6.92 0.46
N ILE A 158 -21.89 7.42 0.50
CA ILE A 158 -23.07 6.66 0.88
C ILE A 158 -24.11 6.78 -0.21
N ASN A 159 -24.63 5.65 -0.67
CA ASN A 159 -25.79 5.62 -1.56
C ASN A 159 -26.73 4.46 -1.19
N GLY A 160 -27.99 4.53 -1.59
CA GLY A 160 -28.96 3.45 -1.40
C GLY A 160 -30.34 3.92 -0.99
N ILE A 161 -31.15 3.00 -0.48
CA ILE A 161 -32.53 3.25 -0.04
C ILE A 161 -32.70 2.62 1.35
N PRO A 162 -32.91 3.41 2.42
CA PRO A 162 -33.11 2.86 3.75
C PRO A 162 -34.32 1.95 3.84
N THR A 163 -34.13 0.75 4.38
CA THR A 163 -35.21 -0.26 4.48
C THR A 163 -36.08 -0.11 5.73
N ALA A 164 -35.52 0.43 6.81
CA ALA A 164 -36.18 0.65 8.09
C ALA A 164 -35.93 2.08 8.59
N SER A 165 -36.94 2.69 9.19
CA SER A 165 -36.81 3.93 9.97
C SER A 165 -36.18 3.66 11.35
N GLY A 166 -35.72 4.71 12.03
CA GLY A 166 -35.00 4.64 13.30
C GLY A 166 -33.51 4.99 13.15
N THR A 167 -32.66 4.35 13.95
CA THR A 167 -31.22 4.65 13.99
C THR A 167 -30.43 3.60 13.22
N THR A 168 -29.67 4.04 12.22
CA THR A 168 -28.70 3.20 11.50
C THR A 168 -27.32 3.37 12.13
N SER A 169 -26.83 2.33 12.81
CA SER A 169 -25.51 2.35 13.46
C SER A 169 -24.45 1.68 12.60
N VAL A 170 -23.27 2.28 12.51
CA VAL A 170 -22.11 1.72 11.80
C VAL A 170 -20.85 1.78 12.67
N ASN A 171 -19.96 0.81 12.49
CA ASN A 171 -18.66 0.77 13.13
C ASN A 171 -17.58 0.66 12.05
N ILE A 172 -16.52 1.45 12.16
CA ILE A 172 -15.41 1.47 11.20
C ILE A 172 -14.16 0.92 11.87
N MET A 173 -13.43 0.07 11.15
CA MET A 173 -12.12 -0.45 11.57
C MET A 173 -11.12 -0.23 10.44
N THR A 174 -10.16 0.67 10.66
CA THR A 174 -9.06 0.96 9.72
C THR A 174 -7.96 1.73 10.42
N GLY A 175 -6.76 1.78 9.84
CA GLY A 175 -5.64 2.53 10.43
C GLY A 175 -5.16 2.00 11.79
N GLY A 176 -5.43 0.72 12.09
CA GLY A 176 -5.16 0.09 13.38
C GLY A 176 -6.14 0.45 14.49
N GLN A 177 -7.13 1.31 14.23
CA GLN A 177 -8.07 1.83 15.23
C GLN A 177 -9.52 1.48 14.87
N SER A 178 -10.38 1.50 15.89
CA SER A 178 -11.83 1.32 15.74
C SER A 178 -12.57 2.61 16.05
N CYS A 179 -13.60 2.90 15.26
CA CYS A 179 -14.50 4.02 15.46
C CYS A 179 -15.94 3.51 15.59
N ASN A 180 -16.49 3.62 16.80
CA ASN A 180 -17.80 3.10 17.15
C ASN A 180 -18.79 4.23 17.45
N GLY A 181 -20.08 3.91 17.46
CA GLY A 181 -21.14 4.86 17.85
C GLY A 181 -21.51 5.87 16.76
N LEU A 182 -21.15 5.59 15.51
CA LEU A 182 -21.56 6.40 14.36
C LEU A 182 -23.02 6.06 14.05
N THR A 183 -23.88 7.07 14.03
CA THR A 183 -25.33 6.89 13.85
C THR A 183 -25.91 7.86 12.84
N LEU A 184 -26.75 7.34 11.94
CA LEU A 184 -27.56 8.10 11.00
C LEU A 184 -29.04 7.92 11.36
N THR A 185 -29.75 9.03 11.55
CA THR A 185 -31.21 9.01 11.77
C THR A 185 -31.93 8.80 10.45
N VAL A 186 -32.83 7.82 10.42
CA VAL A 186 -33.72 7.51 9.31
C VAL A 186 -35.14 7.82 9.73
N ASN A 187 -35.72 8.87 9.14
CA ASN A 187 -37.10 9.25 9.37
C ASN A 187 -38.05 8.24 8.71
N PRO A 188 -39.28 8.06 9.25
CA PRO A 188 -40.34 7.31 8.59
C PRO A 188 -40.64 7.82 7.18
#